data_AF-A0A101FQ45-F1
#
_entry.id   AF-A0A101FQ45-F1
#
_cell.length_a   1.000
_cell.length_b   1.000
_cell.length_c   1.000
_cell.angle_alpha   90.00
_cell.angle_beta   90.00
_cell.angle_gamma   90.00
#
_symmetry.space_group_name_H-M   'P 1'
#
loop_
_entity.id
_entity.type
_entity.pdbx_description
1 polymer ?
#
loop_
_entity_poly.entity_id
_entity_poly.type
_entity_poly.pdbx_seq_one_letter_code
_entity_poly.pdbx_strand_id
1 'polypeptide(L)' 'MKTVICLGKVSIAGVRNNAGVFYGENALRGWQTRVKSNAGAGRVTGDGNLVVSRLNLLHDPDVVDMPVRNTRNGPPQV' A
#
# COMPACT_ATOMS: atom_id res chain seq x y z
N MET A 1 -33.98 -5.23 13.07
CA MET A 1 -33.93 -3.89 12.45
C MET A 1 -33.30 -4.00 11.06
N LYS A 2 -33.79 -3.24 10.08
CA LYS A 2 -33.26 -3.23 8.72
C LYS A 2 -32.20 -2.13 8.63
N THR A 3 -30.93 -2.51 8.50
CA THR A 3 -29.85 -1.57 8.24
C THR A 3 -29.71 -1.42 6.72
N VAL A 4 -29.92 -0.20 6.22
CA VAL A 4 -29.72 0.13 4.80
C VAL A 4 -28.57 1.12 4.71
N ILE A 5 -27.63 0.84 3.83
CA ILE A 5 -26.46 1.69 3.60
C ILE A 5 -26.48 2.08 2.13
N CYS A 6 -26.53 3.38 1.87
CA CYS A 6 -26.45 3.97 0.54
C CYS A 6 -25.18 4.82 0.44
N LEU A 7 -24.16 4.33 -0.26
CA LEU A 7 -22.85 4.99 -0.33
C LEU A 7 -22.77 6.12 -1.38
N GLY A 8 -23.77 6.27 -2.24
CA GLY A 8 -23.77 7.26 -3.32
C GLY A 8 -22.70 6.97 -4.37
N LYS A 9 -21.47 7.44 -4.14
CA LYS A 9 -20.29 7.18 -5.00
C LYS A 9 -19.05 6.99 -4.13
N VAL A 10 -18.35 5.88 -4.33
CA VAL A 10 -17.02 5.64 -3.75
C VAL A 10 -16.00 5.70 -4.87
N SER A 11 -15.11 6.68 -4.84
CA SER A 11 -14.04 6.85 -5.82
C SER A 11 -12.70 6.65 -5.13
N ILE A 12 -11.97 5.60 -5.51
CA ILE A 12 -10.69 5.24 -4.89
C ILE A 12 -9.61 5.38 -5.95
N ALA A 13 -8.76 6.40 -5.81
CA ALA A 13 -7.65 6.65 -6.74
C ALA A 13 -6.40 5.80 -6.46
N GLY A 14 -6.38 5.08 -5.33
CA GLY A 14 -5.31 4.15 -5.03
C GLY A 14 -5.38 3.56 -3.63
N VAL A 15 -4.91 2.32 -3.51
CA VAL A 15 -4.73 1.58 -2.26
C VAL A 15 -3.41 0.84 -2.42
N ARG A 16 -2.48 0.94 -1.46
CA ARG A 16 -1.16 0.32 -1.64
C ARG A 16 -0.53 -0.08 -0.32
N ASN A 17 0.23 -1.18 -0.38
CA ASN A 17 1.03 -1.77 0.69
C ASN A 17 0.21 -2.05 1.94
N ASN A 18 -0.25 -3.30 2.12
CA ASN A 18 -1.02 -3.68 3.31
C ASN A 18 -2.24 -2.78 3.53
N ALA A 19 -2.93 -2.43 2.44
CA ALA A 19 -4.10 -1.56 2.49
C ALA A 19 -5.30 -2.20 1.80
N GLY A 20 -6.50 -1.80 2.19
CA GLY A 20 -7.77 -2.25 1.62
C GLY A 20 -8.85 -1.22 1.92
N VAL A 21 -9.98 -1.32 1.23
CA VAL A 21 -11.18 -0.52 1.50
C VAL A 21 -12.26 -1.45 1.97
N PHE A 22 -12.73 -1.22 3.19
CA PHE A 22 -13.64 -2.13 3.88
C PHE A 22 -14.91 -1.39 4.26
N TYR A 23 -16.02 -2.12 4.18
CA TYR A 23 -17.33 -1.63 4.56
C TYR A 23 -18.11 -2.74 5.29
N GLY A 24 -18.95 -2.36 6.25
CA GLY A 24 -19.64 -3.32 7.13
C GLY A 24 -18.76 -3.83 8.27
N GLU A 25 -19.18 -4.93 8.90
CA GLU A 25 -18.45 -5.55 10.00
C GLU A 25 -17.26 -6.36 9.46
N ASN A 26 -16.05 -6.08 9.95
CA ASN A 26 -14.82 -6.67 9.45
C ASN A 26 -13.86 -7.02 10.61
N ALA A 27 -13.24 -8.20 10.54
CA ALA A 27 -12.15 -8.61 11.41
C ALA A 27 -10.87 -8.82 10.58
N LEU A 28 -10.00 -7.80 10.55
CA LEU A 28 -8.78 -7.81 9.74
C LEU A 28 -7.58 -8.12 10.63
N ARG A 29 -6.91 -9.25 10.40
CA ARG A 29 -5.79 -9.72 11.21
C ARG A 29 -4.64 -10.23 10.35
N GLY A 30 -3.42 -10.16 10.88
CA GLY A 30 -2.24 -10.73 10.22
C GLY A 30 -1.71 -9.94 9.02
N TRP A 31 -2.19 -8.70 8.82
CA TRP A 31 -1.76 -7.79 7.77
C TRP A 31 -0.28 -7.41 7.95
N GLN A 32 0.56 -7.81 7.00
CA GLN A 32 1.98 -7.48 6.99
C GLN A 32 2.43 -7.15 5.56
N THR A 33 3.26 -6.12 5.43
CA THR A 33 3.97 -5.82 4.19
C THR A 33 5.41 -5.46 4.49
N ARG A 34 6.29 -5.78 3.56
CA ARG A 34 7.70 -5.40 3.57
C ARG A 34 7.99 -4.86 2.19
N VAL A 35 8.40 -3.61 2.11
CA VAL A 35 8.63 -2.94 0.84
C VAL A 35 9.91 -2.14 0.98
N LYS A 36 10.90 -2.51 0.19
CA LYS A 36 11.93 -1.58 -0.25
C LYS A 36 11.50 -1.07 -1.61
N SER A 37 11.64 0.22 -1.85
CA SER A 37 11.27 0.80 -3.14
C SER A 37 12.24 1.91 -3.48
N ASN A 38 12.76 1.84 -4.69
CA ASN A 38 13.61 2.87 -5.25
C ASN A 38 12.91 3.40 -6.50
N ALA A 39 12.80 4.71 -6.62
CA ALA A 39 12.14 5.30 -7.76
C ALA A 39 12.85 6.59 -8.17
N GLY A 40 13.31 6.64 -9.42
CA GLY A 40 13.93 7.85 -9.98
C GLY A 40 12.93 8.99 -10.12
N ALA A 41 11.84 8.77 -10.87
CA ALA A 41 10.77 9.74 -11.04
C ALA A 41 9.61 9.57 -10.03
N GLY A 42 9.54 8.43 -9.34
CA GLY A 42 8.40 8.09 -8.50
C GLY A 42 7.15 7.73 -9.30
N ARG A 43 5.99 7.85 -8.66
CA ARG A 43 4.68 7.53 -9.23
C ARG A 43 3.94 8.81 -9.63
N VAL A 44 3.31 8.77 -10.80
CA VAL A 44 2.43 9.82 -11.33
C VAL A 44 1.02 9.23 -11.43
N THR A 45 0.07 9.74 -10.66
CA THR A 45 -1.30 9.17 -10.57
C THR A 45 -2.35 10.25 -10.40
N GLY A 46 -3.56 9.98 -10.88
CA GLY A 46 -4.65 10.96 -10.98
C GLY A 46 -4.75 11.56 -12.39
N ASP A 47 -5.70 12.48 -12.57
CA ASP A 47 -6.01 13.06 -13.87
C ASP A 47 -5.23 14.36 -14.10
N GLY A 48 -4.89 14.67 -15.36
CA GLY A 48 -4.20 15.92 -15.74
C GLY A 48 -2.69 15.94 -15.45
N ASN A 49 -2.07 14.78 -15.25
CA ASN A 49 -0.64 14.71 -14.96
C ASN A 49 0.24 15.02 -16.19
N LEU A 50 1.25 15.86 -16.01
CA LEU A 50 2.26 16.19 -17.01
C LEU A 50 3.66 16.13 -16.39
N VAL A 51 4.58 15.40 -17.03
CA VAL A 51 5.99 15.33 -16.63
C VAL A 51 6.86 15.84 -17.77
N VAL A 52 7.55 16.95 -17.55
CA VAL A 52 8.30 17.68 -18.60
C VAL A 52 9.82 17.47 -18.51
N SER A 53 10.34 16.95 -17.39
CA SER A 53 11.78 16.70 -17.21
C SER A 53 12.19 15.27 -17.57
N ARG A 54 13.38 15.10 -18.17
CA ARG A 54 13.84 13.83 -18.79
C ARG A 54 15.20 13.33 -18.27
N LEU A 55 15.56 13.59 -17.02
CA LEU A 55 16.67 12.86 -16.41
C LEU A 55 16.33 12.46 -14.97
N ASN A 56 16.34 11.16 -14.74
CA ASN A 56 16.24 10.58 -13.41
C ASN A 56 17.43 9.62 -13.26
N LEU A 57 18.27 9.85 -12.26
CA LEU A 57 19.33 8.93 -11.88
C LEU A 57 18.98 8.34 -10.52
N LEU A 58 18.98 7.02 -10.44
CA LEU A 58 18.76 6.29 -9.21
C LEU A 58 19.99 5.42 -8.97
N HIS A 59 20.70 5.70 -7.88
CA HIS A 59 21.92 4.99 -7.51
C HIS A 59 21.76 4.48 -6.07
N ASP A 60 21.67 3.17 -5.92
CA ASP A 60 21.53 2.51 -4.63
C ASP A 60 22.51 1.33 -4.55
N PRO A 61 23.77 1.57 -4.14
CA PRO A 61 24.83 0.57 -4.15
C PRO A 61 24.92 -0.13 -2.79
N ASP A 62 23.83 -0.71 -2.30
CA ASP A 62 23.82 -1.50 -1.08
C ASP A 62 24.26 -2.96 -1.33
N VAL A 63 25.01 -3.55 -0.39
CA VAL A 63 25.46 -4.95 -0.46
C VAL A 63 24.37 -5.91 0.01
N VAL A 64 23.57 -5.48 0.98
CA VAL A 64 22.39 -6.21 1.47
C VAL A 64 21.23 -5.25 1.59
N ASP A 65 20.16 -5.60 0.89
CA ASP A 65 18.93 -4.85 0.83
C ASP A 65 17.83 -5.52 1.67
N MET A 66 17.15 -4.72 2.50
CA MET A 66 15.98 -5.06 3.29
C MET A 66 15.99 -6.49 3.86
N PRO A 67 16.89 -6.82 4.82
CA PRO A 67 16.82 -8.10 5.51
C PRO A 67 15.55 -8.15 6.36
N VAL A 68 14.61 -9.01 5.99
CA VAL A 68 13.35 -9.19 6.73
C VAL A 68 13.47 -10.37 7.68
N ARG A 69 13.21 -10.12 8.96
CA ARG A 69 13.00 -11.17 9.97
C ARG A 69 11.51 -11.34 10.26
N ASN A 70 11.03 -12.58 10.20
CA ASN A 70 9.68 -12.92 10.65
C ASN A 70 9.73 -13.38 12.12
N THR A 71 9.05 -12.67 13.01
CA THR A 71 8.89 -13.08 14.42
C THR A 71 7.46 -13.57 14.65
N ARG A 72 7.10 -14.71 14.05
CA ARG A 72 5.88 -15.45 14.44
C ARG A 72 6.19 -16.46 15.54
N ASN A 73 6.52 -15.97 16.73
CA ASN A 73 6.57 -16.76 17.98
C ASN A 73 5.63 -16.14 19.02
N GLY A 74 4.37 -15.90 18.65
CA GLY A 74 3.29 -15.55 19.60
C GLY A 74 2.11 -16.49 19.37
N PRO A 75 1.37 -16.89 20.41
CA PRO A 75 0.31 -17.89 20.29
C PRO A 75 -0.78 -17.43 19.29
N PRO A 76 -1.52 -18.38 18.68
CA PRO A 76 -2.57 -18.06 17.73
C PRO A 76 -3.59 -17.10 18.35
N GLN A 77 -3.80 -15.95 17.71
CA GLN A 77 -4.81 -14.99 18.13
C GLN A 77 -6.18 -15.48 17.64
N VAL A 78 -6.91 -16.11 18.56
CA VAL A 78 -8.30 -16.56 18.44
C VAL A 78 -9.23 -15.40 18.11
#